data_AF-A0A1G1HYU8-F1
#
_entry.id   AF-A0A1G1HYU8-F1
#
_cell.length_a   1.000
_cell.length_b   1.000
_cell.length_c   1.000
_cell.angle_alpha   90.00
_cell.angle_beta   90.00
_cell.angle_gamma   90.00
#
_symmetry.space_group_name_H-M   'P 1'
#
loop_
_entity.id
_entity.type
_entity.pdbx_description
1 polymer ?
#
loop_
_entity_poly.entity_id
_entity_poly.type
_entity_poly.pdbx_seq_one_letter_code
_entity_poly.pdbx_strand_id
1 'polypeptide(L)'
;MLAVVFLVPPVVWGEYGDVILDAKKKSMEKAGVGPVVFPHWFHRIRFKCKVCHEDIFVMQRGGNDISMKEIVQGRSCGVCHNGVVAWEPLYCERCHADAGAKGPAPAAAPQK
;
A
#
# COMPACT_ATOMS: atom_id res chain seq x y z
N MET A 1 -16.96 -41.13 18.62
CA MET A 1 -15.87 -40.46 17.88
C MET A 1 -16.25 -39.00 17.71
N LEU A 2 -15.76 -38.11 18.57
CA LEU A 2 -16.03 -36.66 18.49
C LEU A 2 -15.05 -36.06 17.48
N ALA A 3 -15.55 -35.64 16.32
CA ALA A 3 -14.77 -34.92 15.34
C ALA A 3 -14.46 -33.52 15.87
N VAL A 4 -13.21 -33.27 16.25
CA VAL A 4 -12.71 -31.94 16.59
C VAL A 4 -12.53 -31.18 15.26
N VAL A 5 -13.50 -30.33 14.93
CA VAL A 5 -13.39 -29.39 13.82
C VAL A 5 -12.42 -28.30 14.25
N PHE A 6 -11.16 -28.40 13.80
CA PHE A 6 -10.19 -27.32 13.94
C PHE A 6 -10.64 -26.16 13.04
N LEU A 7 -11.15 -25.09 13.66
CA LEU A 7 -11.33 -23.79 13.04
C LEU A 7 -9.95 -23.20 12.74
N VAL A 8 -9.39 -23.52 11.56
CA VAL A 8 -8.24 -22.80 11.03
C VAL A 8 -8.72 -21.40 10.68
N PRO A 9 -8.22 -20.32 11.31
CA PRO A 9 -8.59 -18.97 10.91
C PRO A 9 -8.21 -18.78 9.44
N PRO A 10 -9.06 -18.11 8.64
CA PRO A 10 -8.75 -17.88 7.24
C PRO A 10 -7.42 -17.13 7.16
N VAL A 11 -6.42 -17.77 6.56
CA VAL A 11 -5.16 -17.12 6.25
C VAL A 11 -5.51 -16.07 5.19
N VAL A 12 -5.50 -14.80 5.58
CA VAL A 12 -5.70 -13.69 4.64
C VAL A 12 -4.41 -13.55 3.83
N TRP A 13 -4.40 -14.09 2.62
CA TRP A 13 -3.27 -13.97 1.70
C TRP A 13 -3.31 -12.55 1.12
N GLY A 14 -2.14 -11.96 0.90
CA GLY A 14 -2.07 -10.69 0.15
C GLY A 14 -2.60 -10.92 -1.26
N GLU A 15 -3.59 -10.11 -1.66
CA GLU A 15 -4.16 -10.18 -3.00
C GLU A 15 -3.11 -9.80 -4.06
N TYR A 16 -3.19 -10.42 -5.24
CA TYR A 16 -2.25 -10.18 -6.32
C TYR A 16 -2.23 -8.69 -6.74
N GLY A 17 -1.11 -8.04 -6.41
CA GLY A 17 -0.87 -6.63 -6.73
C GLY A 17 -0.78 -5.72 -5.51
N ASP A 18 -1.09 -6.15 -4.29
CA ASP A 18 -0.95 -5.24 -3.15
C ASP A 18 0.52 -5.06 -2.76
N VAL A 19 0.95 -3.80 -2.62
CA VAL A 19 2.33 -3.45 -2.26
C VAL A 19 2.32 -2.81 -0.88
N ILE A 20 3.15 -3.34 0.02
CA ILE A 20 3.39 -2.72 1.32
C ILE A 20 4.63 -1.84 1.19
N LEU A 21 4.48 -0.57 1.53
CA LEU A 21 5.54 0.42 1.55
C LEU A 21 6.04 0.57 2.99
N ASP A 22 7.17 -0.06 3.28
CA ASP A 22 7.80 -0.14 4.60
C ASP A 22 9.27 0.33 4.59
N ALA A 23 9.79 0.80 3.45
CA ALA A 23 11.17 1.27 3.32
C ALA A 23 11.57 2.34 4.35
N LYS A 24 10.62 3.17 4.78
CA LYS A 24 10.81 4.22 5.80
C LYS A 24 10.16 3.89 7.15
N LYS A 25 10.03 2.60 7.50
CA LYS A 25 9.31 2.15 8.72
C LYS A 25 9.69 2.92 9.99
N LYS A 26 10.98 3.13 10.25
CA LYS A 26 11.45 3.89 11.44
C LYS A 26 10.91 5.32 11.49
N SER A 27 10.79 5.98 10.33
CA SER A 27 10.20 7.31 10.24
C SER A 27 8.69 7.29 10.50
N MET A 28 8.01 6.25 10.02
CA MET A 28 6.57 6.05 10.24
C MET A 28 6.28 5.76 11.72
N GLU A 29 7.05 4.86 12.33
CA GLU A 29 6.98 4.56 13.77
C GLU A 29 7.21 5.82 14.62
N LYS A 30 8.21 6.64 14.27
CA LYS A 30 8.44 7.93 14.94
C LYS A 30 7.26 8.91 14.81
N ALA A 31 6.54 8.84 13.69
CA ALA A 31 5.34 9.64 13.44
C ALA A 31 4.06 9.01 14.02
N GLY A 32 4.14 7.84 14.67
CA GLY A 32 2.99 7.17 15.27
C GLY A 32 2.07 6.49 14.25
N VAL A 33 2.54 6.22 13.03
CA VAL A 33 1.75 5.58 11.96
C VAL A 33 2.40 4.27 11.51
N GLY A 34 1.60 3.32 11.01
CA GLY A 34 2.10 2.05 10.48
C GLY A 34 2.58 2.14 9.03
N PRO A 35 2.98 0.99 8.43
CA PRO A 35 3.36 0.95 7.02
C PRO A 35 2.18 1.28 6.10
N VAL A 36 2.45 1.73 4.88
CA VAL A 36 1.40 2.01 3.90
C VAL A 36 1.07 0.77 3.10
N VAL A 37 -0.22 0.48 2.92
CA VAL A 37 -0.70 -0.56 2.01
C VAL A 37 -1.23 0.11 0.76
N PHE A 38 -0.64 -0.18 -0.39
CA PHE A 38 -1.08 0.29 -1.70
C PHE A 38 -1.83 -0.83 -2.43
N PRO A 39 -3.17 -0.73 -2.57
CA PRO A 39 -3.95 -1.76 -3.26
C PRO A 39 -4.00 -1.49 -4.77
N HIS A 40 -3.20 -2.21 -5.57
CA HIS A 40 -3.25 -2.05 -7.04
C HIS A 40 -4.63 -2.39 -7.59
N TRP A 41 -5.33 -3.36 -7.01
CA TRP A 41 -6.70 -3.71 -7.41
C TRP A 41 -7.62 -2.48 -7.44
N PHE A 42 -7.68 -1.73 -6.35
CA PHE A 42 -8.58 -0.58 -6.24
C PHE A 42 -8.27 0.51 -7.27
N HIS A 43 -6.98 0.74 -7.52
CA HIS A 43 -6.51 1.71 -8.49
C HIS A 43 -6.74 1.24 -9.93
N ARG A 44 -6.57 -0.06 -10.21
CA ARG A 44 -6.77 -0.67 -11.55
C ARG A 44 -8.22 -0.72 -12.01
N ILE A 45 -9.20 -0.61 -11.10
CA ILE A 45 -10.62 -0.44 -11.49
C ILE A 45 -10.82 0.87 -12.29
N ARG A 46 -10.02 1.90 -12.00
CA ARG A 46 -10.19 3.26 -12.56
C ARG A 46 -9.08 3.68 -13.51
N PHE A 47 -7.88 3.17 -13.33
CA PHE A 47 -6.69 3.63 -14.06
C PHE A 47 -5.94 2.47 -14.70
N LYS A 48 -5.38 2.74 -15.88
CA LYS A 48 -4.47 1.81 -16.59
C LYS A 48 -3.06 1.90 -16.00
N CYS A 49 -2.25 0.86 -16.18
CA CYS A 49 -0.87 0.80 -15.67
C CYS A 49 -0.04 2.04 -16.03
N LYS A 50 -0.16 2.54 -17.27
CA LYS A 50 0.59 3.71 -17.76
C LYS A 50 0.31 5.01 -16.98
N VAL A 51 -0.85 5.12 -16.35
CA VAL A 51 -1.18 6.32 -15.55
C VAL A 51 -0.23 6.45 -14.37
N CYS A 52 0.20 5.33 -13.79
CA CYS A 52 1.13 5.31 -12.67
C CYS A 52 2.58 5.07 -13.10
N HIS A 53 2.79 4.24 -14.13
CA HIS A 53 4.11 3.77 -14.53
C HIS A 53 4.49 4.18 -15.96
N GLU A 54 5.72 4.59 -16.25
CA GLU A 54 6.85 4.77 -15.32
C GLU A 54 7.02 6.24 -14.87
N ASP A 55 6.06 7.10 -15.25
CA ASP A 55 6.15 8.54 -15.05
C ASP A 55 6.06 8.94 -13.56
N ILE A 56 5.18 8.30 -12.77
CA ILE A 56 4.99 8.62 -11.35
C ILE A 56 5.77 7.66 -10.45
N PHE A 57 5.80 6.38 -10.82
CA PHE A 57 6.47 5.33 -10.07
C PHE A 57 7.25 4.42 -11.01
N VAL A 58 8.46 4.01 -10.62
CA VAL A 58 9.16 2.91 -11.29
C VAL A 58 8.51 1.56 -10.96
N MET A 59 8.56 0.61 -11.89
CA MET A 59 8.03 -0.77 -11.75
C MET A 59 8.93 -1.65 -10.85
N GLN A 60 9.34 -1.12 -9.70
CA GLN A 60 10.22 -1.80 -8.74
C GLN A 60 9.77 -1.50 -7.31
N ARG A 61 9.51 -2.56 -6.55
CA ARG A 61 9.18 -2.44 -5.11
C ARG A 61 10.37 -1.81 -4.37
N GLY A 62 10.09 -0.76 -3.60
CA GLY A 62 11.13 -0.02 -2.88
C GLY A 62 12.04 0.82 -3.78
N GLY A 63 11.78 0.89 -5.09
CA GLY A 63 12.57 1.69 -6.04
C GLY A 63 12.19 3.18 -6.09
N ASN A 64 11.11 3.56 -5.41
CA ASN A 64 10.64 4.95 -5.35
C ASN A 64 10.91 5.51 -3.96
N ASP A 65 11.58 6.66 -3.90
CA ASP A 65 11.65 7.42 -2.65
C ASP A 65 10.36 8.21 -2.47
N ILE A 66 9.59 7.91 -1.43
CA ILE A 66 8.29 8.52 -1.17
C ILE A 66 8.34 9.20 0.19
N SER A 67 7.83 10.41 0.27
CA SER A 67 7.69 11.16 1.52
C SER A 67 6.39 11.94 1.56
N MET A 68 5.86 12.20 2.76
CA MET A 68 4.71 13.09 2.91
C MET A 68 5.00 14.50 2.39
N LYS A 69 6.26 14.97 2.47
CA LYS A 69 6.69 16.25 1.89
C LYS A 69 6.47 16.29 0.37
N GLU A 70 6.79 15.22 -0.34
CA GLU A 70 6.56 15.14 -1.78
C GLU A 70 5.08 15.00 -2.12
N ILE A 71 4.33 14.24 -1.32
CA ILE A 71 2.90 14.05 -1.48
C ILE A 71 2.16 15.39 -1.38
N VAL A 72 2.45 16.20 -0.35
CA VAL A 72 1.83 17.54 -0.23
C VAL A 72 2.29 18.52 -1.32
N GLN A 73 3.40 18.22 -2.01
CA GLN A 73 3.89 18.98 -3.16
C GLN A 73 3.34 18.47 -4.50
N GLY A 74 2.35 17.57 -4.48
CA GLY A 74 1.69 17.05 -5.69
C GLY A 74 2.49 15.97 -6.42
N ARG A 75 3.48 15.33 -5.77
CA ARG A 75 4.26 14.22 -6.34
C ARG A 75 3.82 12.87 -5.76
N SER A 76 4.20 11.79 -6.43
CA SER A 76 3.89 10.41 -6.01
C SER A 76 2.39 10.22 -5.79
N CYS A 77 1.94 9.85 -4.58
CA CYS A 77 0.52 9.72 -4.25
C CYS A 77 -0.25 11.03 -4.44
N GLY A 78 0.42 12.17 -4.21
CA GLY A 78 -0.16 13.52 -4.31
C GLY A 78 -0.50 13.97 -5.72
N VAL A 79 -0.07 13.25 -6.76
CA VAL A 79 -0.53 13.52 -8.14
C VAL A 79 -2.05 13.37 -8.23
N CYS A 80 -2.60 12.39 -7.51
CA CYS A 80 -4.04 12.10 -7.49
C CYS A 80 -4.70 12.42 -6.14
N HIS A 81 -4.03 12.12 -5.02
CA HIS A 81 -4.52 12.46 -3.69
C HIS A 81 -4.26 13.95 -3.41
N ASN A 82 -5.09 14.80 -4.03
CA ASN A 82 -4.95 16.25 -4.06
C ASN A 82 -6.27 17.01 -3.82
N GLY A 83 -7.34 16.29 -3.46
CA GLY A 83 -8.67 16.86 -3.25
C GLY A 83 -9.50 17.04 -4.51
N VAL A 84 -8.93 16.77 -5.70
CA VAL A 84 -9.61 16.90 -6.99
C VAL A 84 -9.85 15.54 -7.64
N VAL A 85 -8.79 14.74 -7.80
CA VAL A 85 -8.88 13.41 -8.44
C VAL A 85 -9.26 12.35 -7.40
N ALA A 86 -8.66 12.44 -6.22
CA ALA A 86 -8.97 11.63 -5.05
C ALA A 86 -8.92 12.53 -3.80
N TRP A 87 -9.34 11.96 -2.68
CA TRP A 87 -9.31 12.62 -1.38
C TRP A 87 -7.90 13.13 -1.01
N GLU A 88 -7.86 14.22 -0.23
CA GLU A 88 -6.62 14.89 0.19
C GLU A 88 -5.78 14.04 1.14
N PRO A 89 -4.44 14.13 1.12
CA PRO A 89 -3.55 13.25 1.88
C PRO A 89 -3.45 13.64 3.36
N LEU A 90 -4.60 14.00 3.96
CA LEU A 90 -4.78 14.41 5.35
C LEU A 90 -5.37 13.28 6.21
N TYR A 91 -5.93 12.24 5.57
CA TYR A 91 -6.50 11.06 6.23
C TYR A 91 -5.44 9.97 6.37
N CYS A 92 -4.62 10.07 7.41
CA CYS A 92 -3.46 9.19 7.65
C CYS A 92 -3.82 7.69 7.59
N GLU A 93 -4.93 7.33 8.22
CA GLU A 93 -5.47 5.97 8.35
C GLU A 93 -5.91 5.34 7.03
N ARG A 94 -6.09 6.13 5.97
CA ARG A 94 -6.45 5.61 4.65
C ARG A 94 -5.25 5.09 3.86
N CYS A 95 -4.04 5.55 4.21
CA CYS A 95 -2.80 5.04 3.64
C CYS A 95 -2.10 4.09 4.60
N HIS A 96 -1.92 4.56 5.84
CA HIS A 96 -1.16 3.88 6.87
C HIS A 96 -2.04 2.85 7.57
N ALA A 97 -1.62 1.59 7.54
CA ALA A 97 -2.22 0.57 8.36
C ALA A 97 -1.93 0.84 9.85
N ASP A 98 -2.73 0.27 10.75
CA ASP A 98 -2.49 0.39 12.19
C ASP A 98 -1.06 -0.04 12.52
N ALA A 99 -0.42 0.60 13.51
CA ALA A 99 0.99 0.38 13.87
C ALA A 99 1.33 -1.06 14.33
N GLY A 100 0.36 -1.97 14.35
CA GLY A 100 0.51 -3.42 14.60
C GLY A 100 0.07 -4.32 13.43
N ALA A 101 -0.43 -3.76 12.33
CA ALA A 101 -0.82 -4.52 11.16
C ALA A 101 0.45 -5.04 10.47
N LYS A 102 0.76 -6.32 10.72
CA LYS A 102 1.58 -7.08 9.78
C LYS A 102 0.77 -7.11 8.49
N GLY A 103 1.09 -6.22 7.55
CA GLY A 103 0.55 -6.31 6.21
C GLY A 103 0.80 -7.74 5.69
N PRO A 104 -0.05 -8.24 4.78
CA PRO A 104 0.11 -9.58 4.26
C PRO A 104 1.56 -9.77 3.79
N ALA A 105 2.14 -10.94 4.08
CA ALA A 105 3.45 -11.29 3.53
C ALA A 105 3.45 -10.93 2.03
N PRO A 106 4.50 -10.28 1.52
CA PRO A 106 4.52 -9.85 0.12
C PRO A 106 4.07 -11.02 -0.73
N ALA A 107 3.01 -10.83 -1.53
CA ALA A 107 2.62 -11.84 -2.49
C ALA A 107 3.88 -12.22 -3.26
N ALA A 108 4.23 -13.51 -3.25
CA ALA A 108 5.38 -13.99 -3.97
C ALA A 108 5.30 -13.41 -5.38
N ALA A 109 6.42 -12.82 -5.85
CA ALA A 109 6.49 -12.29 -7.20
C ALA A 109 5.92 -13.36 -8.16
N PRO A 110 5.07 -12.98 -9.14
CA PRO A 110 4.60 -13.95 -10.11
C PRO A 110 5.83 -14.65 -10.69
N GLN A 111 5.93 -15.95 -10.43
CA GLN A 111 6.91 -16.80 -11.07
C GLN A 111 6.56 -16.73 -12.56
N LYS A 112 7.54 -16.32 -13.37
CA LYS A 112 7.39 -16.21 -14.82
C LYS A 112 6.83 -17.50 -15.42
#